data_AF-A0A9Q0QWD5-F1
#
_entry.id   AF-A0A9Q0QWD5-F1
#
_cell.length_a   1.000
_cell.length_b   1.000
_cell.length_c   1.000
_cell.angle_alpha   90.00
_cell.angle_beta   90.00
_cell.angle_gamma   90.00
#
_symmetry.space_group_name_H-M   'P 1'
#
loop_
_entity.id
_entity.type
_entity.pdbx_description
1 polymer ?
#
loop_
_entity_poly.entity_id
_entity_poly.type
_entity_poly.pdbx_seq_one_letter_code
_entity_poly.pdbx_strand_id
1 'polypeptide(L)'
;MMKSLFRGIRVHETLTNVVIPSFDSKLLNPVIFTSTKAKTDEYMDALLSDIIIGSSSPPLVYPPHYFNICTSHQVCREFNLFDGAVISNNPTLVAVTEMINEVKESIGRIVHHSKFHVLSLGTGLGEEAEYEARGYKWGIMDYYNLSHVFDEDYTSLNSLISDTANDRMVELYTHLLLDKSNFLRIQVDTLSSSEANFANGTKTNLLHLGETAQELLNQNLTSFDPSTCRFISVPNGGTTREALLK
;
A
#
# COMPACT_ATOMS: atom_id res chain seq x y z
N MET A 1 -8.26 -1.63 -20.63
CA MET A 1 -6.81 -1.88 -20.48
C MET A 1 -6.51 -3.07 -19.55
N MET A 2 -6.95 -3.06 -18.29
CA MET A 2 -6.62 -4.13 -17.34
C MET A 2 -7.15 -5.52 -17.76
N LYS A 3 -8.43 -5.62 -18.14
CA LYS A 3 -9.03 -6.89 -18.60
C LYS A 3 -8.29 -7.51 -19.80
N SER A 4 -7.82 -6.68 -20.74
CA SER A 4 -7.04 -7.13 -21.90
C SER A 4 -5.60 -7.51 -21.54
N LEU A 5 -4.99 -6.86 -20.55
CA LEU A 5 -3.63 -7.15 -20.11
C LEU A 5 -3.54 -8.52 -19.42
N PHE A 6 -4.49 -8.80 -18.52
CA PHE A 6 -4.48 -10.03 -17.71
C PHE A 6 -5.24 -11.21 -18.35
N ARG A 7 -5.90 -11.02 -19.49
CA ARG A 7 -6.46 -12.09 -20.36
C ARG A 7 -7.28 -13.16 -19.62
N GLY A 8 -8.00 -12.78 -18.57
CA GLY A 8 -8.85 -13.70 -17.82
C GLY A 8 -8.15 -14.54 -16.76
N ILE A 9 -6.86 -14.28 -16.47
CA ILE A 9 -6.13 -14.90 -15.36
C ILE A 9 -6.84 -14.63 -14.04
N ARG A 10 -7.01 -15.67 -13.24
CA ARG A 10 -7.49 -15.62 -11.85
C ARG A 10 -6.34 -15.58 -10.86
N VAL A 11 -6.62 -15.14 -9.65
CA VAL A 11 -5.58 -14.94 -8.63
C VAL A 11 -4.88 -16.24 -8.23
N HIS A 12 -5.54 -17.40 -8.25
CA HIS A 12 -4.89 -18.69 -7.97
C HIS A 12 -3.83 -19.08 -9.02
N GLU A 13 -3.92 -18.52 -10.24
CA GLU A 13 -3.01 -18.81 -11.38
C GLU A 13 -1.74 -17.95 -11.34
N THR A 14 -1.57 -17.11 -10.33
CA THR A 14 -0.36 -16.29 -10.14
C THR A 14 0.88 -17.16 -9.91
N LEU A 15 2.02 -16.76 -10.50
CA LEU A 15 3.29 -17.52 -10.42
C LEU A 15 3.87 -17.56 -9.01
N THR A 16 3.58 -16.55 -8.20
CA THR A 16 3.96 -16.45 -6.79
C THR A 16 2.74 -16.06 -5.97
N ASN A 17 2.77 -16.35 -4.67
CA ASN A 17 1.70 -15.90 -3.78
C ASN A 17 1.63 -14.37 -3.80
N VAL A 18 0.42 -13.85 -4.04
CA VAL A 18 0.12 -12.41 -3.95
C VAL A 18 -0.82 -12.15 -2.79
N VAL A 19 -0.76 -10.94 -2.25
CA VAL A 19 -1.66 -10.42 -1.23
C VAL A 19 -2.11 -9.03 -1.69
N ILE A 20 -3.39 -8.88 -2.00
CA ILE A 20 -3.94 -7.65 -2.59
C ILE A 20 -5.10 -7.16 -1.71
N PRO A 21 -4.90 -6.11 -0.90
CA PRO A 21 -5.95 -5.52 -0.08
C PRO A 21 -6.93 -4.71 -0.93
N SER A 22 -8.19 -4.71 -0.52
CA SER A 22 -9.26 -3.86 -1.02
C SER A 22 -10.29 -3.64 0.10
N PHE A 23 -11.24 -2.73 -0.12
CA PHE A 23 -12.31 -2.48 0.85
C PHE A 23 -13.68 -2.65 0.20
N ASP A 24 -14.51 -3.55 0.72
CA ASP A 24 -15.88 -3.71 0.23
C ASP A 24 -16.79 -2.65 0.87
N SER A 25 -17.22 -1.70 0.06
CA SER A 25 -18.07 -0.58 0.47
C SER A 25 -19.49 -0.97 0.90
N LYS A 26 -19.99 -2.13 0.44
CA LYS A 26 -21.33 -2.60 0.79
C LYS A 26 -21.33 -3.34 2.13
N LEU A 27 -20.30 -4.15 2.36
CA LEU A 27 -20.13 -4.91 3.61
C LEU A 27 -19.38 -4.12 4.69
N LEU A 28 -18.77 -2.99 4.32
CA LEU A 28 -17.92 -2.15 5.17
C LEU A 28 -16.76 -2.92 5.81
N ASN A 29 -16.17 -3.85 5.07
CA ASN A 29 -15.11 -4.73 5.55
C ASN A 29 -13.93 -4.79 4.58
N PRO A 30 -12.70 -4.99 5.10
CA PRO A 30 -11.55 -5.39 4.27
C PRO A 30 -11.84 -6.64 3.46
N VAL A 31 -11.37 -6.67 2.22
CA VAL A 31 -11.29 -7.88 1.40
C VAL A 31 -9.86 -8.04 0.93
N ILE A 32 -9.18 -9.05 1.47
CA ILE A 32 -7.77 -9.33 1.16
C ILE A 32 -7.72 -10.55 0.23
N PHE A 33 -7.51 -10.30 -1.06
CA PHE A 33 -7.36 -11.36 -2.05
C PHE A 33 -5.96 -11.96 -1.96
N THR A 34 -5.87 -13.28 -1.83
CA THR A 34 -4.60 -13.99 -1.82
C THR A 34 -4.63 -15.22 -2.69
N SER A 35 -3.49 -15.58 -3.29
CA SER A 35 -3.37 -16.81 -4.09
C SER A 35 -3.69 -18.05 -3.25
N THR A 36 -3.41 -18.00 -1.95
CA THR A 36 -3.63 -19.11 -1.01
C THR A 36 -5.12 -19.27 -0.70
N LYS A 37 -5.84 -18.20 -0.33
CA LYS A 37 -7.28 -18.26 -0.06
C LYS A 37 -8.07 -18.71 -1.29
N ALA A 38 -7.66 -18.26 -2.47
CA ALA A 38 -8.29 -18.63 -3.73
C ALA A 38 -8.24 -20.13 -4.05
N LYS A 39 -7.29 -20.89 -3.46
CA LYS A 39 -7.22 -22.35 -3.64
C LYS A 39 -8.30 -23.10 -2.85
N THR A 40 -8.87 -22.48 -1.82
CA THR A 40 -9.80 -23.12 -0.88
C THR A 40 -11.16 -22.44 -0.78
N ASP A 41 -11.27 -21.18 -1.16
CA ASP A 41 -12.51 -20.40 -1.18
C ASP A 41 -12.80 -19.91 -2.60
N GLU A 42 -13.82 -20.49 -3.23
CA GLU A 42 -14.28 -20.15 -4.59
C GLU A 42 -14.60 -18.65 -4.73
N TYR A 43 -15.07 -17.98 -3.66
CA TYR A 43 -15.35 -16.54 -3.70
C TYR A 43 -14.10 -15.68 -3.69
N MET A 44 -12.96 -16.21 -3.24
CA MET A 44 -11.70 -15.48 -3.23
C MET A 44 -10.90 -15.68 -4.52
N ASP A 45 -11.33 -16.59 -5.39
CA ASP A 45 -10.70 -16.83 -6.69
C ASP A 45 -11.23 -15.93 -7.81
N ALA A 46 -11.13 -14.61 -7.62
CA ALA A 46 -11.60 -13.64 -8.60
C ALA A 46 -10.64 -13.49 -9.80
N LEU A 47 -11.13 -12.89 -10.89
CA LEU A 47 -10.28 -12.43 -11.99
C LEU A 47 -9.27 -11.42 -11.45
N LEU A 48 -7.99 -11.61 -11.75
CA LEU A 48 -6.92 -10.73 -11.29
C LEU A 48 -7.14 -9.29 -11.77
N SER A 49 -7.73 -9.11 -12.96
CA SER A 49 -8.10 -7.78 -13.45
C SER A 49 -9.18 -7.10 -12.59
N ASP A 50 -10.16 -7.83 -12.08
CA ASP A 50 -11.21 -7.24 -11.24
C ASP A 50 -10.65 -6.88 -9.85
N ILE A 51 -9.77 -7.72 -9.30
CA ILE A 51 -9.06 -7.43 -8.06
C ILE A 51 -8.23 -6.16 -8.18
N ILE A 52 -7.39 -6.04 -9.23
CA ILE A 52 -6.51 -4.88 -9.38
C ILE A 52 -7.32 -3.60 -9.62
N ILE A 53 -8.38 -3.64 -10.44
CA ILE A 53 -9.24 -2.46 -10.64
C ILE A 53 -9.86 -2.04 -9.29
N GLY A 54 -10.43 -2.97 -8.53
CA GLY A 54 -11.02 -2.66 -7.24
C GLY A 54 -10.00 -2.11 -6.24
N SER A 55 -8.84 -2.76 -6.12
CA SER A 55 -7.75 -2.38 -5.22
C SER A 55 -7.10 -1.04 -5.59
N SER A 56 -7.29 -0.55 -6.81
CA SER A 56 -6.74 0.72 -7.31
C SER A 56 -7.83 1.74 -7.71
N SER A 57 -8.99 1.70 -7.06
CA SER A 57 -10.09 2.67 -7.25
C SER A 57 -10.23 3.59 -6.04
N PRO A 58 -9.41 4.66 -5.89
CA PRO A 58 -9.49 5.57 -4.75
C PRO A 58 -10.87 6.23 -4.70
N PRO A 59 -11.51 6.28 -3.51
CA PRO A 59 -12.73 7.05 -3.32
C PRO A 59 -12.54 8.49 -3.80
N LEU A 60 -13.60 9.07 -4.38
CA LEU A 60 -13.64 10.43 -4.95
C LEU A 60 -12.82 10.64 -6.24
N VAL A 61 -11.93 9.71 -6.63
CA VAL A 61 -11.20 9.77 -7.91
C VAL A 61 -11.78 8.81 -8.94
N TYR A 62 -12.03 7.56 -8.54
CA TYR A 62 -12.65 6.55 -9.40
C TYR A 62 -13.90 5.96 -8.75
N PRO A 63 -14.88 5.51 -9.57
CA PRO A 63 -16.04 4.79 -9.05
C PRO A 63 -15.61 3.45 -8.42
N PRO A 64 -16.38 2.93 -7.45
CA PRO A 64 -16.13 1.58 -6.91
C PRO A 64 -16.27 0.54 -8.03
N HIS A 65 -15.45 -0.51 -7.95
CA HIS A 65 -15.50 -1.60 -8.91
C HIS A 65 -16.45 -2.69 -8.44
N TYR A 66 -17.46 -3.00 -9.26
CA TYR A 66 -18.42 -4.05 -9.00
C TYR A 66 -18.15 -5.30 -9.84
N PHE A 67 -18.20 -6.45 -9.20
CA PHE A 67 -18.32 -7.75 -9.85
C PHE A 67 -19.00 -8.75 -8.92
N ASN A 68 -19.33 -9.94 -9.44
CA ASN A 68 -19.85 -11.03 -8.63
C ASN A 68 -19.14 -12.35 -8.98
N ILE A 69 -19.17 -13.27 -8.02
CA ILE A 69 -18.70 -14.63 -8.19
C ILE A 69 -19.81 -15.56 -7.77
N CYS A 70 -20.18 -16.47 -8.66
CA CYS A 70 -21.16 -17.51 -8.40
C CYS A 70 -20.44 -18.85 -8.24
N THR A 71 -20.73 -19.52 -7.13
CA THR A 71 -20.19 -20.85 -6.84
C THR A 71 -20.86 -21.92 -7.67
N SER A 72 -20.28 -23.11 -7.65
CA SER A 72 -20.87 -24.32 -8.23
C SER A 72 -22.30 -24.61 -7.71
N HIS A 73 -22.65 -24.11 -6.53
CA HIS A 73 -23.99 -24.21 -5.92
C HIS A 73 -24.95 -23.06 -6.27
N GLN A 74 -24.61 -22.23 -7.28
CA GLN A 74 -25.39 -21.07 -7.74
C GLN A 74 -25.64 -19.98 -6.69
N VAL A 75 -24.93 -20.02 -5.57
CA VAL A 75 -24.90 -18.89 -4.62
C VAL A 75 -23.88 -17.88 -5.13
N CYS A 76 -24.33 -16.67 -5.38
CA CYS A 76 -23.49 -15.58 -5.86
C CYS A 76 -23.15 -14.61 -4.72
N ARG A 77 -21.89 -14.20 -4.65
CA ARG A 77 -21.42 -13.12 -3.79
C ARG A 77 -21.07 -11.91 -4.65
N GLU A 78 -21.54 -10.76 -4.23
CA GLU A 78 -21.20 -9.48 -4.84
C GLU A 78 -19.97 -8.88 -4.15
N PHE A 79 -19.17 -8.17 -4.93
CA PHE A 79 -18.01 -7.40 -4.47
C PHE A 79 -18.19 -5.95 -4.92
N ASN A 80 -18.06 -5.01 -3.99
CA ASN A 80 -18.24 -3.56 -4.23
C ASN A 80 -16.99 -2.81 -3.78
N LEU A 81 -15.91 -2.94 -4.54
CA LEU A 81 -14.56 -2.65 -4.05
C LEU A 81 -14.14 -1.20 -4.27
N PHE A 82 -13.57 -0.62 -3.22
CA PHE A 82 -12.68 0.54 -3.27
C PHE A 82 -11.23 0.13 -3.08
N ASP A 83 -10.36 1.11 -3.33
CA ASP A 83 -8.92 1.04 -3.13
C ASP A 83 -8.51 0.41 -1.80
N GLY A 84 -7.42 -0.36 -1.83
CA GLY A 84 -6.80 -0.93 -0.64
C GLY A 84 -6.26 0.12 0.32
N ALA A 85 -5.88 1.31 -0.16
CA ALA A 85 -5.36 2.41 0.64
C ALA A 85 -6.35 2.92 1.69
N VAL A 86 -7.67 2.67 1.51
CA VAL A 86 -8.70 2.96 2.52
C VAL A 86 -8.41 2.24 3.84
N ILE A 87 -7.79 1.06 3.79
CA ILE A 87 -7.45 0.25 4.97
C ILE A 87 -5.95 0.10 5.19
N SER A 88 -5.15 0.10 4.13
CA SER A 88 -3.73 -0.26 4.17
C SER A 88 -3.04 0.28 2.92
N ASN A 89 -2.55 1.51 3.01
CA ASN A 89 -1.77 2.14 1.95
C ASN A 89 -0.33 1.59 1.93
N ASN A 90 0.20 1.21 3.10
CA ASN A 90 1.37 0.35 3.23
C ASN A 90 0.92 -1.09 3.59
N PRO A 91 0.93 -2.05 2.65
CA PRO A 91 0.41 -3.41 2.87
C PRO A 91 1.37 -4.35 3.62
N THR A 92 2.50 -3.85 4.12
CA THR A 92 3.55 -4.69 4.75
C THR A 92 3.00 -5.58 5.86
N LEU A 93 2.23 -5.02 6.80
CA LEU A 93 1.66 -5.81 7.90
C LEU A 93 0.54 -6.75 7.45
N VAL A 94 -0.22 -6.38 6.42
CA VAL A 94 -1.23 -7.27 5.82
C VAL A 94 -0.53 -8.49 5.22
N ALA A 95 0.54 -8.28 4.45
CA ALA A 95 1.32 -9.36 3.85
C ALA A 95 1.96 -10.28 4.90
N VAL A 96 2.58 -9.72 5.94
CA VAL A 96 3.15 -10.50 7.06
C VAL A 96 2.07 -11.30 7.78
N THR A 97 0.89 -10.73 8.00
CA THR A 97 -0.23 -11.41 8.66
C THR A 97 -0.75 -12.58 7.82
N GLU A 98 -0.94 -12.38 6.51
CA GLU A 98 -1.37 -13.44 5.60
C GLU A 98 -0.33 -14.56 5.50
N MET A 99 0.96 -14.23 5.50
CA MET A 99 2.05 -15.23 5.52
C MET A 99 2.01 -16.08 6.79
N ILE A 100 1.78 -15.48 7.96
CA ILE A 100 1.67 -16.22 9.23
C ILE A 100 0.45 -17.14 9.24
N ASN A 101 -0.68 -16.67 8.72
CA ASN A 101 -1.89 -17.47 8.61
C ASN A 101 -1.66 -18.67 7.69
N GLU A 102 -1.04 -18.48 6.52
CA GLU A 102 -0.68 -19.57 5.60
C GLU A 102 0.25 -20.60 6.24
N VAL A 103 1.28 -20.14 6.97
CA VAL A 103 2.18 -21.05 7.68
C VAL A 103 1.44 -21.78 8.80
N LYS A 104 0.58 -21.08 9.55
CA LYS A 104 -0.23 -21.69 10.61
C LYS A 104 -1.16 -22.77 10.06
N GLU A 105 -1.81 -22.54 8.92
CA GLU A 105 -2.68 -23.51 8.27
C GLU A 105 -1.92 -24.72 7.73
N SER A 106 -0.72 -24.50 7.17
CA SER A 106 0.08 -25.59 6.57
C SER A 106 0.78 -26.49 7.58
N ILE A 107 1.30 -25.95 8.69
CA ILE A 107 2.10 -26.71 9.67
C ILE A 107 1.52 -26.71 11.10
N GLY A 108 0.34 -26.13 11.30
CA GLY A 108 -0.39 -26.16 12.58
C GLY A 108 0.20 -25.30 13.70
N ARG A 109 1.17 -24.42 13.42
CA ARG A 109 1.82 -23.57 14.42
C ARG A 109 2.10 -22.17 13.91
N ILE A 110 2.01 -21.20 14.83
CA ILE A 110 2.40 -19.82 14.54
C ILE A 110 3.93 -19.77 14.45
N VAL A 111 4.44 -19.18 13.38
CA VAL A 111 5.87 -18.88 13.23
C VAL A 111 6.14 -17.45 13.68
N HIS A 112 7.23 -17.29 14.42
CA HIS A 112 7.65 -15.99 14.91
C HIS A 112 8.04 -15.08 13.73
N HIS A 113 7.58 -13.83 13.76
CA HIS A 113 7.77 -12.84 12.70
C HIS A 113 9.24 -12.60 12.34
N SER A 114 10.15 -12.80 13.29
CA SER A 114 11.60 -12.65 13.09
C SER A 114 12.21 -13.60 12.05
N LYS A 115 11.48 -14.60 11.58
CA LYS A 115 11.94 -15.51 10.52
C LYS A 115 11.65 -15.00 9.11
N PHE A 116 10.92 -13.90 8.96
CA PHE A 116 10.57 -13.36 7.66
C PHE A 116 11.56 -12.28 7.24
N HIS A 117 12.06 -12.42 6.00
CA HIS A 117 12.75 -11.34 5.31
C HIS A 117 11.72 -10.51 4.56
N VAL A 118 11.66 -9.22 4.85
CA VAL A 118 10.65 -8.30 4.36
C VAL A 118 11.33 -7.10 3.73
N LEU A 119 11.16 -6.96 2.41
CA LEU A 119 11.48 -5.75 1.68
C LEU A 119 10.18 -4.98 1.44
N SER A 120 10.10 -3.77 1.97
CA SER A 120 8.97 -2.87 1.77
C SER A 120 9.41 -1.68 0.92
N LEU A 121 8.69 -1.43 -0.17
CA LEU A 121 8.99 -0.34 -1.11
C LEU A 121 7.87 0.68 -1.06
N GLY A 122 8.20 1.93 -0.78
CA GLY A 122 7.29 3.05 -0.83
C GLY A 122 7.28 3.71 -2.21
N THR A 123 6.22 4.44 -2.51
CA THR A 123 6.07 5.24 -3.73
C THR A 123 6.51 6.69 -3.54
N GLY A 124 7.08 7.01 -2.38
CA GLY A 124 7.42 8.35 -1.97
C GLY A 124 6.27 9.08 -1.29
N LEU A 125 6.64 10.02 -0.41
CA LEU A 125 5.76 10.96 0.26
C LEU A 125 6.17 12.38 -0.13
N GLY A 126 5.18 13.27 -0.21
CA GLY A 126 5.44 14.70 -0.31
C GLY A 126 6.14 15.22 0.94
N GLU A 127 6.87 16.34 0.81
CA GLU A 127 7.42 17.03 1.97
C GLU A 127 6.33 17.25 3.04
N GLU A 128 6.65 16.90 4.29
CA GLU A 128 5.71 16.96 5.41
C GLU A 128 5.20 18.40 5.59
N ALA A 129 3.91 18.63 5.29
CA ALA A 129 3.23 19.86 5.67
C ALA A 129 2.93 19.83 7.18
N GLU A 130 3.45 20.80 7.94
CA GLU A 130 3.11 20.95 9.35
C GLU A 130 1.70 21.53 9.51
N TYR A 131 0.80 20.76 10.13
CA TYR A 131 -0.55 21.24 10.47
C TYR A 131 -0.57 21.78 11.90
N GLU A 132 -0.69 23.10 12.04
CA GLU A 132 -0.86 23.72 13.35
C GLU A 132 -2.33 23.72 13.79
N ALA A 133 -2.64 23.05 14.90
CA ALA A 133 -4.00 22.98 15.44
C ALA A 133 -4.52 24.35 15.92
N ARG A 134 -3.64 25.30 16.24
CA ARG A 134 -4.01 26.63 16.74
C ARG A 134 -4.57 27.48 15.60
N GLY A 135 -5.82 27.94 15.77
CA GLY A 135 -6.48 28.79 14.79
C GLY A 135 -7.12 28.04 13.62
N TYR A 136 -7.07 26.70 13.62
CA TYR A 136 -7.71 25.89 12.59
C TYR A 136 -9.24 25.99 12.71
N LYS A 137 -9.89 26.41 11.63
CA LYS A 137 -11.36 26.38 11.50
C LYS A 137 -11.72 25.17 10.67
N TRP A 138 -12.63 24.36 11.19
CA TRP A 138 -13.09 23.11 10.58
C TRP A 138 -14.50 23.32 10.04
N GLY A 139 -14.73 22.88 8.80
CA GLY A 139 -16.02 22.95 8.13
C GLY A 139 -16.14 21.90 7.03
N ILE A 140 -17.38 21.54 6.66
CA ILE A 140 -17.64 20.58 5.57
C ILE A 140 -16.99 21.03 4.25
N MET A 141 -16.93 22.34 3.98
CA MET A 141 -16.32 22.86 2.76
C MET A 141 -14.78 22.85 2.83
N ASP A 142 -14.19 22.95 4.03
CA ASP A 142 -12.73 22.80 4.21
C ASP A 142 -12.30 21.33 4.10
N TYR A 143 -13.18 20.40 4.49
CA TYR A 143 -12.99 18.94 4.34
C TYR A 143 -13.25 18.45 2.91
N TYR A 144 -14.25 19.01 2.23
CA TYR A 144 -14.68 18.65 0.87
C TYR A 144 -14.28 19.68 -0.19
N ASN A 145 -13.22 20.50 0.04
CA ASN A 145 -12.68 21.35 -1.01
C ASN A 145 -12.07 20.46 -2.11
N LEU A 146 -12.96 19.95 -2.97
CA LEU A 146 -12.70 19.16 -4.17
C LEU A 146 -11.86 19.94 -5.19
N SER A 147 -11.66 21.25 -4.99
CA SER A 147 -10.64 22.03 -5.70
C SER A 147 -9.23 21.49 -5.40
N HIS A 148 -8.91 21.16 -4.14
CA HIS A 148 -7.60 20.62 -3.76
C HIS A 148 -7.40 19.12 -4.03
N VAL A 149 -8.47 18.39 -4.38
CA VAL A 149 -8.34 17.01 -4.91
C VAL A 149 -7.75 17.03 -6.34
N PHE A 150 -7.88 18.16 -7.05
CA PHE A 150 -7.39 18.35 -8.42
C PHE A 150 -6.43 19.55 -8.60
N ASP A 151 -6.19 20.37 -7.56
CA ASP A 151 -5.19 21.44 -7.57
C ASP A 151 -3.78 20.90 -7.24
N GLU A 152 -2.77 21.65 -7.69
CA GLU A 152 -1.34 21.33 -7.56
C GLU A 152 -0.84 21.31 -6.10
N ASP A 153 -1.60 21.86 -5.16
CA ASP A 153 -1.33 21.85 -3.72
C ASP A 153 -1.87 20.58 -3.06
N TYR A 154 -1.18 19.46 -3.29
CA TYR A 154 -1.47 18.15 -2.70
C TYR A 154 -1.13 18.04 -1.19
N THR A 155 -1.33 19.12 -0.42
CA THR A 155 -1.29 19.10 1.05
C THR A 155 -2.72 18.98 1.59
N SER A 156 -3.39 17.89 1.23
CA SER A 156 -4.74 17.61 1.69
C SER A 156 -4.70 16.84 3.01
N LEU A 157 -5.70 17.04 3.87
CA LEU A 157 -5.89 16.22 5.08
C LEU A 157 -5.87 14.71 4.77
N ASN A 158 -6.26 14.33 3.54
CA ASN A 158 -6.21 12.96 3.06
C ASN A 158 -4.78 12.42 2.93
N SER A 159 -3.81 13.20 2.45
CA SER A 159 -2.41 12.73 2.36
C SER A 159 -1.76 12.65 3.74
N LEU A 160 -2.12 13.55 4.67
CA LEU A 160 -1.72 13.43 6.07
C LEU A 160 -2.22 12.12 6.70
N ILE A 161 -3.51 11.80 6.53
CA ILE A 161 -4.13 10.64 7.19
C ILE A 161 -3.82 9.33 6.46
N SER A 162 -4.00 9.29 5.14
CA SER A 162 -3.95 8.06 4.35
C SER A 162 -2.53 7.68 3.94
N ASP A 163 -1.63 8.66 3.78
CA ASP A 163 -0.25 8.40 3.39
C ASP A 163 0.65 8.48 4.63
N THR A 164 0.82 9.67 5.21
CA THR A 164 1.83 9.89 6.27
C THR A 164 1.50 9.12 7.55
N ALA A 165 0.29 9.30 8.12
CA ALA A 165 -0.07 8.63 9.37
C ALA A 165 -0.16 7.11 9.20
N ASN A 166 -0.71 6.63 8.07
CA ASN A 166 -0.77 5.20 7.77
C ASN A 166 0.63 4.58 7.69
N ASP A 167 1.53 5.19 6.91
CA ASP A 167 2.89 4.69 6.73
C ASP A 167 3.65 4.69 8.06
N ARG A 168 3.58 5.78 8.83
CA ARG A 168 4.27 5.88 10.13
C ARG A 168 3.75 4.88 11.17
N MET A 169 2.45 4.57 11.16
CA MET A 169 1.91 3.50 12.00
C MET A 169 2.45 2.12 11.59
N VAL A 170 2.57 1.85 10.29
CA VAL A 170 3.16 0.59 9.80
C VAL A 170 4.63 0.50 10.16
N GLU A 171 5.41 1.58 10.03
CA GLU A 171 6.82 1.63 10.45
C GLU A 171 6.98 1.38 11.96
N LEU A 172 6.14 1.97 12.81
CA LEU A 172 6.15 1.72 14.26
C LEU A 172 5.91 0.24 14.60
N TYR A 173 4.89 -0.36 14.00
CA TYR A 173 4.55 -1.76 14.26
C TYR A 173 5.60 -2.72 13.69
N THR A 174 6.11 -2.47 12.48
CA THR A 174 7.17 -3.30 11.90
C THR A 174 8.46 -3.19 12.68
N HIS A 175 8.82 -1.99 13.17
CA HIS A 175 9.98 -1.80 14.05
C HIS A 175 9.88 -2.61 15.36
N LEU A 176 8.67 -2.77 15.89
CA LEU A 176 8.42 -3.54 17.11
C LEU A 176 8.36 -5.05 16.86
N LEU A 177 7.74 -5.47 15.74
CA LEU A 177 7.38 -6.86 15.48
C LEU A 177 8.41 -7.63 14.64
N LEU A 178 9.12 -6.93 13.74
CA LEU A 178 10.08 -7.54 12.83
C LEU A 178 11.51 -7.39 13.36
N ASP A 179 12.36 -8.36 13.02
CA ASP A 179 13.78 -8.23 13.27
C ASP A 179 14.36 -7.18 12.31
N LYS A 180 15.05 -6.18 12.85
CA LYS A 180 15.67 -5.10 12.05
C LYS A 180 16.66 -5.63 11.00
N SER A 181 17.29 -6.78 11.27
CA SER A 181 18.19 -7.41 10.30
C SER A 181 17.46 -8.03 9.10
N ASN A 182 16.16 -8.30 9.25
CA ASN A 182 15.32 -8.96 8.25
C ASN A 182 14.25 -8.02 7.65
N PHE A 183 14.22 -6.75 8.04
CA PHE A 183 13.29 -5.76 7.50
C PHE A 183 14.05 -4.60 6.86
N LEU A 184 13.78 -4.34 5.58
CA LEU A 184 14.29 -3.19 4.85
C LEU A 184 13.12 -2.42 4.25
N ARG A 185 12.95 -1.16 4.67
CA ARG A 185 12.05 -0.20 4.03
C ARG A 185 12.88 0.75 3.16
N ILE A 186 12.43 0.95 1.92
CA ILE A 186 12.98 1.95 1.02
C ILE A 186 11.86 2.93 0.70
N GLN A 187 12.06 4.20 1.07
CA GLN A 187 11.07 5.26 0.98
C GLN A 187 11.79 6.60 0.75
N VAL A 188 11.13 7.52 0.05
CA VAL A 188 11.57 8.92 -0.12
C VAL A 188 10.51 9.85 0.47
N ASP A 189 10.91 10.73 1.39
CA ASP A 189 9.97 11.61 2.12
C ASP A 189 10.08 13.09 1.70
N THR A 190 10.65 13.34 0.51
CA THR A 190 11.05 14.68 0.05
C THR A 190 10.54 15.00 -1.35
N LEU A 191 9.47 14.34 -1.81
CA LEU A 191 8.88 14.68 -3.10
C LEU A 191 8.20 16.05 -2.99
N SER A 192 8.22 16.84 -4.06
CA SER A 192 7.36 18.02 -4.13
C SER A 192 5.88 17.62 -4.18
N SER A 193 4.97 18.53 -3.83
CA SER A 193 3.51 18.27 -3.89
C SER A 193 3.06 17.78 -5.27
N SER A 194 3.66 18.30 -6.35
CA SER A 194 3.31 17.88 -7.71
C SER A 194 3.80 16.47 -8.06
N GLU A 195 4.95 16.07 -7.49
CA GLU A 195 5.56 14.76 -7.71
C GLU A 195 4.86 13.68 -6.88
N ALA A 196 4.45 14.03 -5.66
CA ALA A 196 3.69 13.17 -4.75
C ALA A 196 2.22 12.98 -5.17
N ASN A 197 1.69 13.82 -6.06
CA ASN A 197 0.32 13.69 -6.54
C ASN A 197 0.17 12.41 -7.38
N PHE A 198 -0.52 11.40 -6.83
CA PHE A 198 -0.71 10.10 -7.48
C PHE A 198 -1.49 10.18 -8.81
N ALA A 199 -2.23 11.26 -9.06
CA ALA A 199 -2.94 11.48 -10.31
C ALA A 199 -2.06 12.13 -11.41
N ASN A 200 -0.85 12.59 -11.08
CA ASN A 200 0.05 13.23 -12.02
C ASN A 200 0.83 12.20 -12.87
N GLY A 201 0.16 11.69 -13.91
CA GLY A 201 0.74 10.78 -14.89
C GLY A 201 1.49 11.45 -16.05
N THR A 202 1.92 12.70 -15.92
CA THR A 202 2.64 13.39 -17.00
C THR A 202 4.00 12.75 -17.27
N LYS A 203 4.44 12.75 -18.53
CA LYS A 203 5.74 12.16 -18.91
C LYS A 203 6.90 12.78 -18.13
N THR A 204 6.87 14.09 -17.90
CA THR A 204 7.89 14.81 -17.11
C THR A 204 7.92 14.28 -15.69
N ASN A 205 6.76 14.18 -15.02
CA ASN A 205 6.69 13.69 -13.65
C ASN A 205 7.20 12.25 -13.53
N LEU A 206 6.77 11.36 -14.44
CA LEU A 206 7.21 9.96 -14.45
C LEU A 206 8.72 9.80 -14.68
N LEU A 207 9.33 10.69 -15.47
CA LEU A 207 10.78 10.70 -15.68
C LEU A 207 11.51 11.14 -14.40
N HIS A 208 11.08 12.23 -13.78
CA HIS A 208 11.67 12.70 -12.51
C HIS A 208 11.53 11.65 -11.41
N LEU A 209 10.38 11.01 -11.24
CA LEU A 209 10.21 9.92 -10.26
C LEU A 209 11.19 8.75 -10.52
N GLY A 210 11.46 8.44 -11.79
CA GLY A 210 12.47 7.45 -12.16
C GLY A 210 13.90 7.88 -11.82
N GLU A 211 14.23 9.16 -12.00
CA GLU A 211 15.53 9.74 -11.61
C GLU A 211 15.69 9.73 -10.08
N THR A 212 14.68 10.19 -9.33
CA THR A 212 14.65 10.13 -7.87
C THR A 212 14.87 8.72 -7.34
N ALA A 213 14.25 7.71 -7.95
CA ALA A 213 14.47 6.31 -7.56
C ALA A 213 15.91 5.85 -7.81
N GLN A 214 16.56 6.28 -8.90
CA GLN A 214 17.97 5.96 -9.18
C GLN A 214 18.92 6.67 -8.21
N GLU A 215 18.63 7.91 -7.86
CA GLU A 215 19.39 8.67 -6.88
C GLU A 215 19.30 8.03 -5.49
N LEU A 216 18.10 7.62 -5.08
CA LEU A 216 17.85 6.94 -3.80
C LEU A 216 18.71 5.69 -3.59
N LEU A 217 18.99 4.95 -4.67
CA LEU A 217 19.88 3.78 -4.61
C LEU A 217 21.32 4.13 -4.21
N ASN A 218 21.78 5.33 -4.55
CA ASN A 218 23.15 5.78 -4.28
C ASN A 218 23.25 6.60 -2.98
N GLN A 219 22.13 6.96 -2.36
CA GLN A 219 22.09 7.62 -1.07
C GLN A 219 22.48 6.67 0.07
N ASN A 220 22.83 7.25 1.21
CA ASN A 220 23.11 6.50 2.43
C ASN A 220 21.86 5.72 2.85
N LEU A 221 22.08 4.49 3.31
CA LEU A 221 21.01 3.67 3.89
C LEU A 221 20.36 4.43 5.06
N THR A 222 19.03 4.45 5.08
CA THR A 222 18.25 5.00 6.19
C THR A 222 17.58 3.90 7.00
N SER A 223 17.23 4.22 8.24
CA SER A 223 16.43 3.36 9.12
C SER A 223 15.43 4.19 9.90
N PHE A 224 14.27 3.60 10.19
CA PHE A 224 13.23 4.25 10.98
C PHE A 224 13.64 4.39 12.45
N ASP A 225 13.65 5.63 12.95
CA ASP A 225 13.81 5.96 14.36
C ASP A 225 12.43 6.14 15.03
N PRO A 226 12.04 5.26 15.98
CA PRO A 226 10.74 5.32 16.64
C PRO A 226 10.62 6.50 17.61
N SER A 227 11.73 7.12 18.02
CA SER A 227 11.70 8.27 18.93
C SER A 227 11.30 9.56 18.22
N THR A 228 11.71 9.70 16.96
CA THR A 228 11.37 10.84 16.10
C THR A 228 10.32 10.52 15.06
N CYS A 229 9.93 9.25 14.91
CA CYS A 229 9.08 8.72 13.85
C CYS A 229 9.56 9.16 12.45
N ARG A 230 10.88 9.13 12.19
CA ARG A 230 11.48 9.56 10.92
C ARG A 230 12.57 8.61 10.47
N PHE A 231 12.85 8.58 9.16
CA PHE A 231 14.00 7.89 8.61
C PHE A 231 15.27 8.71 8.85
N ILE A 232 16.28 8.08 9.45
CA ILE A 232 17.59 8.67 9.69
C ILE A 232 18.68 7.86 9.00
N SER A 233 19.73 8.52 8.53
CA SER A 233 20.90 7.87 7.94
C SER A 233 21.55 6.91 8.95
N VAL A 234 21.83 5.68 8.52
CA VAL A 234 22.52 4.66 9.31
C VAL A 234 24.02 4.91 9.25
N PRO A 235 24.69 5.27 10.36
CA PRO A 235 26.13 5.51 10.35
C PRO A 235 26.89 4.26 9.90
N ASN A 236 27.75 4.40 8.89
CA ASN A 236 28.49 3.30 8.27
C ASN A 236 27.61 2.17 7.70
N GLY A 237 26.33 2.44 7.40
CA GLY A 237 25.39 1.46 6.84
C GLY A 237 25.62 1.11 5.37
N GLY A 238 26.45 1.90 4.67
CA GLY A 238 26.62 1.84 3.23
C GLY A 238 25.49 2.55 2.49
N THR A 239 25.36 2.25 1.21
CA THR A 239 24.28 2.78 0.34
C THR A 239 23.05 1.89 0.36
N THR A 240 21.89 2.44 -0.02
CA THR A 240 20.66 1.67 -0.23
C THR A 240 20.87 0.51 -1.21
N ARG A 241 21.64 0.72 -2.29
CA ARG A 241 22.01 -0.31 -3.26
C ARG A 241 22.78 -1.47 -2.62
N GLU A 242 23.73 -1.18 -1.75
CA GLU A 242 24.51 -2.22 -1.05
C GLU A 242 23.64 -3.02 -0.08
N ALA A 243 22.66 -2.38 0.58
CA ALA A 243 21.73 -3.05 1.47
C ALA A 243 20.81 -4.03 0.73
N LEU A 244 20.37 -3.69 -0.49
CA LEU A 244 19.53 -4.55 -1.34
C LEU A 244 20.22 -5.83 -1.83
N LEU A 245 21.55 -5.87 -1.84
CA LEU A 245 22.34 -6.99 -2.34
C LEU A 245 22.76 -7.98 -1.24
N LYS A 246 22.40 -7.71 0.01
CA LYS A 246 22.67 -8.58 1.17
C LYS A 246 21.50 -9.52 1.42
#